data_AF-A0A1H8UEN2-F1
#
_entry.id   AF-A0A1H8UEN2-F1
#
_cell.length_a   1.000
_cell.length_b   1.000
_cell.length_c   1.000
_cell.angle_alpha   90.00
_cell.angle_beta   90.00
_cell.angle_gamma   90.00
#
_symmetry.space_group_name_H-M   'P 1'
#
loop_
_entity.id
_entity.type
_entity.pdbx_description
1 polymer ?
#
loop_
_entity_poly.entity_id
_entity_poly.type
_entity_poly.pdbx_seq_one_letter_code
_entity_poly.pdbx_strand_id
1 'polypeptide(L)'
;MNKSGFIFIGLLLTAFSFTTLAQTDKETALQKGKQAVALEDEGKFDEALALLTDAQKLDPSNLTYPYEMTYCYYSRKEYQKTIDVLESIKNKQGSFDRIYQLLGNSYDILGQSDKAIGVYEEGLKKFPKAGCLYLERGVIPLIAKDYNKAITYFEKGIEAEPAFPSNYYWAAKLYLGSEEKLWGMIYGELFMNLERNSKRTEEISKLLYDGYKSGIRYTEAGKTAISFSKTSTISTSSLSAGGALKLPFSMIYEPTMGIAAATEKAIDINSLDRIRQNFLSFYLKQEFDKKYPNALFAYQDIINKSGNVEAYNHWILMQGDLDAFNTWKDSNKTKWDSFIKWFSNNQITLDDSNHFIRWQYN
;
A
#
# COMPACT_ATOMS: atom_id res chain seq x y z
N MET A 1 -39.22 13.87 73.23
CA MET A 1 -38.76 14.52 71.99
C MET A 1 -37.40 13.96 71.60
N ASN A 2 -37.20 13.80 70.29
CA ASN A 2 -35.96 13.52 69.57
C ASN A 2 -35.36 12.09 69.64
N LYS A 3 -35.67 11.32 68.60
CA LYS A 3 -34.72 10.46 67.90
C LYS A 3 -34.48 11.07 66.52
N SER A 4 -33.23 11.25 66.10
CA SER A 4 -32.76 11.18 64.71
C SER A 4 -31.26 11.43 64.63
N GLY A 5 -30.58 10.63 63.82
CA GLY A 5 -29.27 10.95 63.27
C GLY A 5 -28.39 9.73 63.13
N PHE A 6 -28.29 9.15 61.93
CA PHE A 6 -27.02 8.80 61.28
C PHE A 6 -27.26 8.27 59.84
N ILE A 7 -26.18 8.39 59.05
CA ILE A 7 -25.84 7.72 57.77
C ILE A 7 -26.17 8.51 56.49
N PHE A 8 -25.13 9.08 55.84
CA PHE A 8 -24.78 8.84 54.42
C PHE A 8 -23.43 9.51 54.02
N ILE A 9 -22.30 8.82 54.20
CA ILE A 9 -21.01 9.15 53.52
C ILE A 9 -20.33 7.81 53.21
N GLY A 10 -20.43 7.33 51.96
CA GLY A 10 -19.82 6.04 51.57
C GLY A 10 -19.72 5.72 50.08
N LEU A 11 -20.18 6.59 49.16
CA LEU A 11 -20.35 6.24 47.74
C LEU A 11 -19.41 6.97 46.76
N LEU A 12 -18.56 7.89 47.22
CA LEU A 12 -17.71 8.72 46.34
C LEU A 12 -16.23 8.28 46.27
N LEU A 13 -15.74 7.46 47.21
CA LEU A 13 -14.34 6.97 47.20
C LEU A 13 -14.15 5.68 46.39
N THR A 14 -15.18 4.83 46.28
CA THR A 14 -15.09 3.57 45.55
C THR A 14 -14.99 3.78 44.04
N ALA A 15 -15.80 4.69 43.49
CA ALA A 15 -15.79 4.97 42.05
C ALA A 15 -14.43 5.48 41.54
N PHE A 16 -13.68 6.21 42.37
CA PHE A 16 -12.35 6.72 42.01
C PHE A 16 -11.25 5.64 42.08
N SER A 17 -11.37 4.66 42.98
CA SER A 17 -10.40 3.57 43.10
C SER A 17 -10.59 2.48 42.04
N PHE A 18 -11.84 2.23 41.61
CA PHE A 18 -12.12 1.26 40.54
C PHE A 18 -11.64 1.74 39.17
N THR A 19 -11.73 3.04 38.88
CA THR A 19 -11.27 3.59 37.60
C THR A 19 -9.75 3.59 37.50
N THR A 20 -9.01 3.87 38.59
CA THR A 20 -7.54 3.82 38.60
C THR A 20 -7.00 2.39 38.48
N LEU A 21 -7.62 1.43 39.16
CA LEU A 21 -7.26 0.00 39.02
C LEU A 21 -7.54 -0.53 37.62
N ALA A 22 -8.74 -0.28 37.07
CA ALA A 22 -9.08 -0.70 35.71
C ALA A 22 -8.18 -0.04 34.65
N GLN A 23 -7.74 1.20 34.87
CA GLN A 23 -6.78 1.87 34.00
C GLN A 23 -5.40 1.21 34.05
N THR A 24 -4.97 0.79 35.24
CA THR A 24 -3.68 0.10 35.45
C THR A 24 -3.68 -1.30 34.83
N ASP A 25 -4.81 -2.03 34.92
CA ASP A 25 -4.96 -3.35 34.31
C ASP A 25 -4.92 -3.29 32.78
N LYS A 26 -5.59 -2.31 32.18
CA LYS A 26 -5.55 -2.07 30.72
C LYS A 26 -4.15 -1.71 30.22
N GLU A 27 -3.44 -0.86 30.95
CA GLU A 27 -2.07 -0.51 30.61
C GLU A 27 -1.15 -1.74 30.70
N THR A 28 -1.30 -2.53 31.76
CA THR A 28 -0.54 -3.79 31.95
C THR A 28 -0.86 -4.79 30.85
N ALA A 29 -2.14 -4.96 30.48
CA ALA A 29 -2.57 -5.80 29.38
C ALA A 29 -1.96 -5.35 28.05
N LEU A 30 -1.92 -4.04 27.78
CA LEU A 30 -1.29 -3.48 26.58
C LEU A 30 0.21 -3.78 26.53
N GLN A 31 0.93 -3.65 27.65
CA GLN A 31 2.36 -3.97 27.69
C GLN A 31 2.61 -5.46 27.45
N LYS A 32 1.82 -6.34 28.07
CA LYS A 32 1.87 -7.79 27.82
C LYS A 32 1.59 -8.11 26.34
N GLY A 33 0.58 -7.49 25.74
CA GLY A 33 0.28 -7.64 24.32
C GLY A 33 1.43 -7.22 23.41
N LYS A 34 2.08 -6.07 23.69
CA LYS A 34 3.26 -5.61 22.93
C LYS A 34 4.44 -6.57 23.06
N GLN A 35 4.68 -7.09 24.26
CA GLN A 35 5.72 -8.09 24.49
C GLN A 35 5.43 -9.40 23.75
N ALA A 36 4.16 -9.81 23.71
CA ALA A 36 3.75 -11.00 22.97
C ALA A 36 4.03 -10.86 21.46
N VAL A 37 3.70 -9.72 20.85
CA VAL A 37 3.99 -9.47 19.43
C VAL A 37 5.49 -9.54 19.14
N ALA A 38 6.34 -9.01 20.02
CA ALA A 38 7.79 -9.14 19.87
C ALA A 38 8.26 -10.61 19.95
N LEU A 39 7.64 -11.43 20.80
CA LEU A 39 7.92 -12.86 20.89
C LEU A 39 7.41 -13.63 19.65
N GLU A 40 6.30 -13.21 19.06
CA GLU A 40 5.80 -13.76 17.79
C GLU A 40 6.79 -13.53 16.65
N ASP A 41 7.37 -12.33 16.56
CA ASP A 41 8.41 -11.99 15.58
C ASP A 41 9.69 -12.85 15.77
N GLU A 42 9.97 -13.28 17.00
CA GLU A 42 11.05 -14.22 17.33
C GLU A 42 10.66 -15.70 17.14
N GLY A 43 9.39 -16.00 16.82
CA GLY A 43 8.87 -17.36 16.68
C GLY A 43 8.58 -18.08 18.00
N LYS A 44 8.61 -17.37 19.14
CA LYS A 44 8.38 -17.89 20.50
C LYS A 44 6.89 -17.91 20.85
N PHE A 45 6.13 -18.67 20.07
CA PHE A 45 4.66 -18.64 20.12
C PHE A 45 4.05 -19.11 21.46
N ASP A 46 4.67 -20.02 22.21
CA ASP A 46 4.11 -20.45 23.53
C ASP A 46 4.22 -19.34 24.58
N GLU A 47 5.34 -18.62 24.60
CA GLU A 47 5.55 -17.48 25.50
C GLU A 47 4.62 -16.32 25.14
N ALA A 48 4.44 -16.06 23.83
CA ALA A 48 3.48 -15.07 23.34
C ALA A 48 2.04 -15.41 23.77
N LEU A 49 1.60 -16.66 23.56
CA LEU A 49 0.27 -17.13 23.95
C LEU A 49 0.02 -17.00 25.46
N ALA A 50 1.03 -17.25 26.30
CA ALA A 50 0.91 -17.06 27.75
C ALA A 50 0.67 -15.59 28.11
N LEU A 51 1.44 -14.67 27.52
CA LEU A 51 1.27 -13.23 27.75
C LEU A 51 -0.07 -12.71 27.22
N LEU A 52 -0.51 -13.16 26.05
CA LEU A 52 -1.80 -12.78 25.46
C LEU A 52 -2.98 -13.29 26.28
N THR A 53 -2.87 -14.51 26.82
CA THR A 53 -3.87 -15.08 27.73
C THR A 53 -4.00 -14.23 28.99
N ASP A 54 -2.88 -13.78 29.57
CA ASP A 54 -2.89 -12.87 30.71
C ASP A 54 -3.46 -11.50 30.35
N ALA A 55 -3.07 -10.93 29.20
CA ALA A 55 -3.57 -9.65 28.72
C ALA A 55 -5.09 -9.67 28.52
N GLN A 56 -5.62 -10.74 27.93
CA GLN A 56 -7.06 -10.93 27.74
C GLN A 56 -7.81 -11.06 29.07
N LYS A 57 -7.21 -11.64 30.13
CA LYS A 57 -7.84 -11.68 31.47
C LYS A 57 -7.93 -10.29 32.09
N LEU A 58 -6.88 -9.47 31.91
CA LEU A 58 -6.79 -8.12 32.45
C LEU A 58 -7.69 -7.11 31.70
N ASP A 59 -7.83 -7.27 30.39
CA ASP A 59 -8.75 -6.48 29.57
C ASP A 59 -9.54 -7.37 28.58
N PRO A 60 -10.63 -8.01 29.05
CA PRO A 60 -11.40 -8.98 28.26
C PRO A 60 -12.21 -8.36 27.13
N SER A 61 -12.33 -7.02 27.10
CA SER A 61 -13.08 -6.30 26.07
C SER A 61 -12.27 -6.05 24.80
N ASN A 62 -10.94 -6.11 24.90
CA ASN A 62 -10.05 -5.80 23.80
C ASN A 62 -9.84 -7.02 22.90
N LEU A 63 -10.40 -6.96 21.70
CA LEU A 63 -10.33 -8.05 20.72
C LEU A 63 -8.95 -8.22 20.09
N THR A 64 -8.01 -7.30 20.33
CA THR A 64 -6.63 -7.41 19.83
C THR A 64 -5.95 -8.65 20.39
N TYR A 65 -6.08 -8.95 21.69
CA TYR A 65 -5.40 -10.09 22.29
C TYR A 65 -5.84 -11.45 21.71
N PRO A 66 -7.14 -11.80 21.66
CA PRO A 66 -7.55 -13.05 21.02
C PRO A 66 -7.22 -13.07 19.52
N TYR A 67 -7.21 -11.92 18.85
CA TYR A 67 -6.74 -11.82 17.47
C TYR A 67 -5.24 -12.14 17.34
N GLU A 68 -4.35 -11.57 18.15
CA GLU A 68 -2.91 -11.90 18.13
C GLU A 68 -2.68 -13.38 18.46
N MET A 69 -3.45 -13.96 19.39
CA MET A 69 -3.36 -15.42 19.66
C MET A 69 -3.63 -16.24 18.40
N THR A 70 -4.47 -15.74 17.49
CA THR A 70 -4.74 -16.43 16.22
C THR A 70 -3.59 -16.34 15.23
N TYR A 71 -2.71 -15.34 15.32
CA TYR A 71 -1.46 -15.33 14.55
C TYR A 71 -0.50 -16.42 15.01
N CYS A 72 -0.40 -16.65 16.32
CA CYS A 72 0.34 -17.80 16.85
C CYS A 72 -0.19 -19.12 16.29
N TYR A 73 -1.51 -19.33 16.33
CA TYR A 73 -2.14 -20.54 15.78
C TYR A 73 -1.95 -20.65 14.26
N TYR A 74 -2.12 -19.56 13.53
CA TYR A 74 -1.96 -19.52 12.08
C TYR A 74 -0.52 -19.84 11.66
N SER A 75 0.47 -19.29 12.37
CA SER A 75 1.90 -19.56 12.14
C SER A 75 2.28 -21.02 12.42
N ARG A 76 1.58 -21.65 13.37
CA ARG A 76 1.65 -23.10 13.66
C ARG A 76 0.84 -23.96 12.70
N LYS A 77 0.17 -23.38 11.71
CA LYS A 77 -0.74 -24.04 10.77
C LYS A 77 -1.98 -24.65 11.43
N GLU A 78 -2.33 -24.19 12.64
CA GLU A 78 -3.55 -24.56 13.36
C GLU A 78 -4.77 -23.76 12.84
N TYR A 79 -5.01 -23.80 11.52
CA TYR A 79 -5.98 -22.92 10.85
C TYR A 79 -7.42 -23.08 11.35
N GLN A 80 -7.84 -24.30 11.72
CA GLN A 80 -9.18 -24.51 12.27
C GLN A 80 -9.36 -23.78 13.61
N LYS A 81 -8.33 -23.78 14.46
CA LYS A 81 -8.35 -23.07 15.74
C LYS A 81 -8.36 -21.56 15.55
N THR A 82 -7.63 -21.05 14.55
CA THR A 82 -7.71 -19.65 14.11
C THR A 82 -9.14 -19.30 13.71
N ILE A 83 -9.80 -20.13 12.89
CA ILE A 83 -11.20 -19.93 12.47
C ILE A 83 -12.12 -19.87 13.69
N ASP A 84 -12.04 -20.86 14.59
CA ASP A 84 -12.92 -20.96 15.76
C ASP A 84 -12.85 -19.71 16.65
N VAL A 85 -11.63 -19.20 16.89
CA VAL A 85 -11.42 -17.98 17.69
C VAL A 85 -11.95 -16.75 16.95
N LEU A 86 -11.62 -16.58 15.66
CA LEU A 86 -12.01 -15.40 14.89
C LEU A 86 -13.53 -15.32 14.66
N GLU A 87 -14.21 -16.45 14.40
CA GLU A 87 -15.67 -16.51 14.31
C GLU A 87 -16.33 -16.06 15.62
N SER A 88 -15.73 -16.39 16.77
CA SER A 88 -16.25 -15.99 18.08
C SER A 88 -16.12 -14.48 18.38
N ILE A 89 -15.30 -13.74 17.62
CA ILE A 89 -15.03 -12.32 17.86
C ILE A 89 -15.42 -11.38 16.70
N LYS A 90 -15.58 -11.89 15.47
CA LYS A 90 -15.82 -11.04 14.27
C LYS A 90 -17.04 -10.11 14.36
N ASN A 91 -18.05 -10.51 15.13
CA ASN A 91 -19.29 -9.75 15.31
C ASN A 91 -19.38 -9.00 16.65
N LYS A 92 -18.34 -9.04 17.48
CA LYS A 92 -18.29 -8.31 18.75
C LYS A 92 -18.01 -6.82 18.55
N GLN A 93 -18.37 -6.01 19.55
CA GLN A 93 -17.96 -4.61 19.63
C GLN A 93 -16.43 -4.52 19.69
N GLY A 94 -15.84 -3.58 18.94
CA GLY A 94 -14.38 -3.47 18.83
C GLY A 94 -13.76 -4.37 17.74
N SER A 95 -14.56 -5.06 16.94
CA SER A 95 -14.08 -5.77 15.75
C SER A 95 -13.53 -4.80 14.70
N PHE A 96 -12.55 -5.26 13.94
CA PHE A 96 -11.86 -4.55 12.87
C PHE A 96 -11.64 -5.47 11.65
N ASP A 97 -11.22 -4.89 10.54
CA ASP A 97 -11.06 -5.53 9.23
C ASP A 97 -10.10 -6.74 9.20
N ARG A 98 -8.95 -6.65 9.87
CA ARG A 98 -7.94 -7.73 9.87
C ARG A 98 -8.45 -9.05 10.46
N ILE A 99 -9.47 -9.02 11.32
CA ILE A 99 -10.17 -10.23 11.78
C ILE A 99 -10.81 -10.97 10.59
N TYR A 100 -11.47 -10.25 9.70
CA TYR A 100 -12.10 -10.82 8.51
C TYR A 100 -11.06 -11.26 7.49
N GLN A 101 -9.96 -10.53 7.37
CA GLN A 101 -8.84 -10.90 6.51
C GLN A 101 -8.26 -12.25 6.94
N LEU A 102 -7.83 -12.38 8.20
CA LEU A 102 -7.19 -13.60 8.68
C LEU A 102 -8.17 -14.79 8.73
N LEU A 103 -9.44 -14.54 9.04
CA LEU A 103 -10.49 -15.56 9.01
C LEU A 103 -10.70 -16.09 7.58
N GLY A 104 -10.86 -15.20 6.61
CA GLY A 104 -11.00 -15.59 5.20
C GLY A 104 -9.75 -16.32 4.70
N ASN A 105 -8.55 -15.84 5.01
CA ASN A 105 -7.29 -16.47 4.61
C ASN A 105 -7.18 -17.89 5.20
N SER A 106 -7.63 -18.09 6.44
CA SER A 106 -7.65 -19.40 7.09
C SER A 106 -8.63 -20.36 6.41
N TYR A 107 -9.80 -19.88 5.98
CA TYR A 107 -10.72 -20.70 5.17
C TYR A 107 -10.12 -21.04 3.81
N ASP A 108 -9.50 -20.08 3.12
CA ASP A 108 -8.93 -20.30 1.79
C ASP A 108 -7.78 -21.32 1.82
N ILE A 109 -6.89 -21.25 2.82
CA ILE A 109 -5.81 -22.23 3.00
C ILE A 109 -6.34 -23.64 3.24
N LEU A 110 -7.50 -23.77 3.90
CA LEU A 110 -8.17 -25.06 4.08
C LEU A 110 -8.97 -25.51 2.84
N GLY A 111 -8.81 -24.84 1.70
CA GLY A 111 -9.50 -25.14 0.44
C GLY A 111 -10.98 -24.72 0.43
N GLN A 112 -11.41 -23.87 1.36
CA GLN A 112 -12.79 -23.41 1.50
C GLN A 112 -12.96 -22.00 0.91
N SER A 113 -12.52 -21.79 -0.33
CA SER A 113 -12.46 -20.48 -0.98
C SER A 113 -13.82 -19.76 -1.05
N ASP A 114 -14.93 -20.49 -1.22
CA ASP A 114 -16.28 -19.90 -1.22
C ASP A 114 -16.62 -19.27 0.15
N LYS A 115 -16.21 -19.91 1.25
CA LYS A 115 -16.38 -19.34 2.60
C LYS A 115 -15.46 -18.15 2.80
N ALA A 116 -14.21 -18.22 2.33
CA ALA A 116 -13.28 -17.10 2.39
C ALA A 116 -13.87 -15.87 1.70
N ILE A 117 -14.41 -16.04 0.48
CA ILE A 117 -15.13 -14.99 -0.26
C ILE A 117 -16.27 -14.41 0.58
N GLY A 118 -17.12 -15.26 1.17
CA GLY A 118 -18.23 -14.80 2.01
C GLY A 118 -17.76 -13.97 3.21
N VAL A 119 -16.67 -14.38 3.86
CA VAL A 119 -16.07 -13.64 4.99
C VAL A 119 -15.51 -12.29 4.54
N TYR A 120 -14.78 -12.23 3.42
CA TYR A 120 -14.28 -10.95 2.91
C TYR A 120 -15.42 -10.00 2.54
N GLU A 121 -16.51 -10.52 1.95
CA GLU A 121 -17.70 -9.73 1.63
C GLU A 121 -18.45 -9.23 2.87
N GLU A 122 -18.55 -10.05 3.92
CA GLU A 122 -19.06 -9.65 5.23
C GLU A 122 -18.21 -8.52 5.83
N GLY A 123 -16.88 -8.68 5.79
CA GLY A 123 -15.92 -7.69 6.26
C GLY A 123 -16.04 -6.37 5.49
N LEU A 124 -16.13 -6.41 4.16
CA LEU A 124 -16.27 -5.21 3.31
C LEU A 124 -17.59 -4.47 3.52
N LYS A 125 -18.68 -5.16 3.92
CA LYS A 125 -19.92 -4.49 4.30
C LYS A 125 -19.77 -3.67 5.59
N LYS A 126 -18.92 -4.12 6.52
CA LYS A 126 -18.67 -3.46 7.81
C LYS A 126 -17.54 -2.43 7.74
N PHE A 127 -16.52 -2.71 6.93
CA PHE A 127 -15.32 -1.91 6.74
C PHE A 127 -15.09 -1.65 5.24
N PRO A 128 -15.88 -0.77 4.62
CA PRO A 128 -15.79 -0.52 3.18
C PRO A 128 -14.45 0.09 2.73
N LYS A 129 -13.68 0.63 3.67
CA LYS A 129 -12.34 1.20 3.48
C LYS A 129 -11.19 0.24 3.80
N ALA A 130 -11.47 -1.06 3.93
CA ALA A 130 -10.43 -2.05 4.23
C ALA A 130 -9.72 -2.49 2.93
N GLY A 131 -8.62 -1.85 2.59
CA GLY A 131 -7.81 -2.19 1.41
C GLY A 131 -7.28 -3.63 1.48
N CYS A 132 -7.03 -4.14 2.68
CA CYS A 132 -6.60 -5.51 2.92
C CYS A 132 -7.64 -6.56 2.48
N LEU A 133 -8.95 -6.27 2.57
CA LEU A 133 -9.98 -7.21 2.14
C LEU A 133 -10.14 -7.22 0.62
N TYR A 134 -9.95 -6.08 -0.04
CA TYR A 134 -9.87 -6.00 -1.50
C TYR A 134 -8.65 -6.74 -2.05
N LEU A 135 -7.51 -6.67 -1.35
CA LEU A 135 -6.32 -7.45 -1.68
C LEU A 135 -6.65 -8.94 -1.75
N GLU A 136 -7.21 -9.52 -0.68
CA GLU A 136 -7.50 -10.97 -0.65
C GLU A 136 -8.53 -11.36 -1.72
N ARG A 137 -9.51 -10.49 -1.96
CA ARG A 137 -10.49 -10.65 -3.05
C ARG A 137 -9.84 -10.63 -4.44
N GLY A 138 -8.75 -9.90 -4.62
CA GLY A 138 -7.96 -9.87 -5.85
C GLY A 138 -7.01 -11.07 -5.99
N VAL A 139 -6.52 -11.63 -4.88
CA VAL A 139 -5.64 -12.81 -4.88
C VAL A 139 -6.36 -14.06 -5.41
N ILE A 140 -7.64 -14.25 -5.10
CA ILE A 140 -8.42 -15.39 -5.60
C ILE A 140 -8.47 -15.46 -7.14
N PRO A 141 -8.97 -14.44 -7.88
CA PRO A 141 -8.95 -14.45 -9.34
C PRO A 141 -7.53 -14.41 -9.91
N LEU A 142 -6.55 -13.83 -9.20
CA LEU A 142 -5.15 -13.90 -9.60
C LEU A 142 -4.65 -15.34 -9.65
N ILE A 143 -4.93 -16.16 -8.64
CA ILE A 143 -4.61 -17.60 -8.62
C ILE A 143 -5.34 -18.33 -9.75
N ALA A 144 -6.59 -17.95 -10.02
CA ALA A 144 -7.37 -18.46 -11.15
C ALA A 144 -6.91 -17.92 -12.53
N LYS A 145 -5.87 -17.06 -12.57
CA LYS A 145 -5.33 -16.39 -13.76
C LYS A 145 -6.32 -15.46 -14.49
N ASP A 146 -7.39 -15.04 -13.81
CA ASP A 146 -8.28 -13.97 -14.28
C ASP A 146 -7.69 -12.61 -13.86
N TYR A 147 -6.67 -12.18 -14.62
CA TYR A 147 -5.91 -10.97 -14.31
C TYR A 147 -6.77 -9.70 -14.40
N ASN A 148 -7.77 -9.65 -15.29
CA ASN A 148 -8.65 -8.48 -15.41
C ASN A 148 -9.50 -8.30 -14.15
N LYS A 149 -10.06 -9.40 -13.63
CA LYS A 149 -10.82 -9.36 -12.38
C LYS A 149 -9.92 -9.09 -11.17
N ALA A 150 -8.72 -9.66 -11.15
CA ALA A 150 -7.73 -9.37 -10.10
C ALA A 150 -7.36 -7.89 -10.03
N ILE A 151 -6.98 -7.28 -11.17
CA ILE A 151 -6.70 -5.84 -11.28
C ILE A 151 -7.87 -5.02 -10.75
N THR A 152 -9.10 -5.36 -11.13
CA THR A 152 -10.29 -4.63 -10.68
C THR A 152 -10.39 -4.58 -9.14
N TYR A 153 -10.10 -5.69 -8.45
CA TYR A 153 -10.12 -5.70 -6.99
C TYR A 153 -8.94 -4.93 -6.38
N PHE A 154 -7.73 -5.06 -6.93
CA PHE A 154 -6.58 -4.29 -6.44
C PHE A 154 -6.79 -2.79 -6.60
N GLU A 155 -7.31 -2.33 -7.74
CA GLU A 155 -7.61 -0.92 -7.94
C GLU A 155 -8.75 -0.42 -7.01
N LYS A 156 -9.78 -1.24 -6.75
CA LYS A 156 -10.78 -0.92 -5.70
C LYS A 156 -10.17 -0.83 -4.31
N GLY A 157 -9.17 -1.67 -4.01
CA GLY A 157 -8.43 -1.61 -2.77
C GLY A 157 -7.57 -0.34 -2.65
N ILE A 158 -7.00 0.14 -3.76
CA ILE A 158 -6.30 1.43 -3.83
C ILE A 158 -7.27 2.59 -3.58
N GLU A 159 -8.47 2.54 -4.16
CA GLU A 159 -9.51 3.55 -3.92
C GLU A 159 -10.00 3.55 -2.47
N ALA A 160 -10.21 2.36 -1.90
CA ALA A 160 -10.75 2.20 -0.55
C ALA A 160 -9.75 2.61 0.55
N GLU A 161 -8.46 2.30 0.36
CA GLU A 161 -7.38 2.60 1.31
C GLU A 161 -6.10 3.00 0.55
N PRO A 162 -5.97 4.27 0.13
CA PRO A 162 -4.85 4.71 -0.71
C PRO A 162 -3.47 4.54 -0.07
N ALA A 163 -3.38 4.44 1.26
CA ALA A 163 -2.14 4.21 1.98
C ALA A 163 -1.73 2.73 2.07
N PHE A 164 -2.56 1.78 1.60
CA PHE A 164 -2.29 0.35 1.74
C PHE A 164 -1.43 -0.19 0.58
N PRO A 165 -0.13 -0.49 0.80
CA PRO A 165 0.83 -0.74 -0.28
C PRO A 165 0.57 -2.01 -1.08
N SER A 166 0.02 -3.07 -0.46
CA SER A 166 -0.06 -4.38 -1.11
C SER A 166 -0.98 -4.39 -2.34
N ASN A 167 -1.98 -3.51 -2.41
CA ASN A 167 -2.82 -3.39 -3.61
C ASN A 167 -2.01 -2.80 -4.79
N TYR A 168 -1.17 -1.80 -4.53
CA TYR A 168 -0.27 -1.23 -5.53
C TYR A 168 0.76 -2.25 -6.01
N TYR A 169 1.34 -3.06 -5.11
CA TYR A 169 2.29 -4.11 -5.46
C TYR A 169 1.73 -5.07 -6.52
N TRP A 170 0.53 -5.61 -6.29
CA TRP A 170 -0.07 -6.56 -7.23
C TRP A 170 -0.57 -5.90 -8.52
N ALA A 171 -1.18 -4.70 -8.42
CA ALA A 171 -1.57 -3.94 -9.60
C ALA A 171 -0.34 -3.63 -10.48
N ALA A 172 0.76 -3.17 -9.87
CA ALA A 172 2.01 -2.88 -10.57
C ALA A 172 2.55 -4.11 -11.30
N LYS A 173 2.63 -5.27 -10.63
CA LYS A 173 3.09 -6.52 -11.26
C LYS A 173 2.25 -6.92 -12.46
N LEU A 174 0.92 -6.87 -12.32
CA LEU A 174 0.02 -7.24 -13.42
C LEU A 174 0.13 -6.27 -14.60
N TYR A 175 0.17 -4.97 -14.35
CA TYR A 175 0.30 -3.98 -15.41
C TYR A 175 1.67 -4.00 -16.09
N LEU A 176 2.77 -4.08 -15.34
CA LEU A 176 4.14 -4.16 -15.88
C LEU A 176 4.36 -5.45 -16.69
N GLY A 177 3.69 -6.54 -16.31
CA GLY A 177 3.65 -7.80 -17.06
C GLY A 177 2.71 -7.80 -18.27
N SER A 178 1.95 -6.73 -18.51
CA SER A 178 0.98 -6.62 -19.60
C SER A 178 1.43 -5.64 -20.69
N GLU A 179 0.55 -5.36 -21.66
CA GLU A 179 0.74 -4.29 -22.66
C GLU A 179 0.35 -2.90 -22.12
N GLU A 180 -0.25 -2.83 -20.92
CA GLU A 180 -0.71 -1.62 -20.23
C GLU A 180 0.29 -1.17 -19.14
N LYS A 181 1.58 -1.14 -19.49
CA LYS A 181 2.70 -0.83 -18.58
C LYS A 181 2.61 0.54 -17.94
N LEU A 182 1.99 1.53 -18.59
CA LEU A 182 1.86 2.90 -18.10
C LEU A 182 1.35 2.92 -16.64
N TRP A 183 0.27 2.20 -16.38
CA TRP A 183 -0.34 2.14 -15.04
C TRP A 183 0.57 1.42 -14.05
N GLY A 184 1.27 0.39 -14.53
CA GLY A 184 2.27 -0.34 -13.77
C GLY A 184 3.46 0.52 -13.36
N MET A 185 3.89 1.45 -14.21
CA MET A 185 4.95 2.42 -13.89
C MET A 185 4.53 3.31 -12.72
N ILE A 186 3.30 3.82 -12.74
CA ILE A 186 2.78 4.73 -11.70
C ILE A 186 2.50 3.98 -10.40
N TYR A 187 1.77 2.86 -10.46
CA TYR A 187 1.45 2.06 -9.28
C TYR A 187 2.70 1.44 -8.65
N GLY A 188 3.67 1.01 -9.45
CA GLY A 188 4.94 0.46 -8.95
C GLY A 188 5.75 1.52 -8.22
N GLU A 189 5.83 2.75 -8.74
CA GLU A 189 6.54 3.82 -8.07
C GLU A 189 5.83 4.30 -6.79
N LEU A 190 4.50 4.37 -6.79
CA LEU A 190 3.73 4.64 -5.56
C LEU A 190 3.96 3.55 -4.51
N PHE A 191 3.95 2.28 -4.91
CA PHE A 191 4.29 1.16 -4.03
C PHE A 191 5.67 1.33 -3.39
N MET A 192 6.70 1.63 -4.19
CA MET A 192 8.07 1.85 -3.69
C MET A 192 8.13 2.95 -2.63
N ASN A 193 7.28 3.96 -2.72
CA ASN A 193 7.27 5.06 -1.75
C ASN A 193 6.47 4.74 -0.47
N LEU A 194 5.41 3.94 -0.58
CA LEU A 194 4.59 3.50 0.55
C LEU A 194 5.31 2.43 1.39
N GLU A 195 6.00 1.51 0.74
CA GLU A 195 6.78 0.46 1.38
C GLU A 195 8.25 0.60 0.99
N ARG A 196 9.14 0.62 1.99
CA ARG A 196 10.58 0.86 1.78
C ARG A 196 11.39 -0.31 2.30
N ASN A 197 12.49 -0.62 1.61
CA ASN A 197 13.52 -1.56 2.06
C ASN A 197 12.99 -2.98 2.33
N SER A 198 12.26 -3.54 1.38
CA SER A 198 11.78 -4.91 1.43
C SER A 198 12.15 -5.70 0.16
N LYS A 199 12.09 -7.03 0.22
CA LYS A 199 12.23 -7.88 -0.98
C LYS A 199 11.22 -7.52 -2.08
N ARG A 200 10.03 -7.07 -1.70
CA ARG A 200 9.01 -6.61 -2.67
C ARG A 200 9.44 -5.33 -3.37
N THR A 201 10.09 -4.41 -2.66
CA THR A 201 10.67 -3.20 -3.29
C THR A 201 11.81 -3.53 -4.23
N GLU A 202 12.60 -4.57 -3.94
CA GLU A 202 13.65 -5.01 -4.87
C GLU A 202 13.04 -5.50 -6.20
N GLU A 203 12.00 -6.32 -6.11
CA GLU A 203 11.26 -6.82 -7.28
C GLU A 203 10.65 -5.68 -8.11
N ILE A 204 9.92 -4.76 -7.47
CA ILE A 204 9.27 -3.65 -8.18
C ILE A 204 10.32 -2.69 -8.78
N SER A 205 11.42 -2.40 -8.08
CA SER A 205 12.51 -1.57 -8.62
C SER A 205 13.04 -2.15 -9.95
N LYS A 206 13.25 -3.46 -10.00
CA LYS A 206 13.65 -4.15 -11.23
C LYS A 206 12.58 -4.07 -12.33
N LEU A 207 11.32 -4.34 -11.99
CA LEU A 207 10.23 -4.28 -12.96
C LEU A 207 10.01 -2.88 -13.54
N LEU A 208 10.22 -1.82 -12.75
CA LEU A 208 10.17 -0.44 -13.23
C LEU A 208 11.28 -0.17 -14.25
N TYR A 209 12.52 -0.57 -13.96
CA TYR A 209 13.63 -0.44 -14.90
C TYR A 209 13.38 -1.22 -16.20
N ASP A 210 12.95 -2.49 -16.09
CA ASP A 210 12.62 -3.33 -17.25
C ASP A 210 11.41 -2.76 -18.03
N GLY A 211 10.47 -2.12 -17.33
CA GLY A 211 9.35 -1.39 -17.91
C GLY A 211 9.81 -0.24 -18.80
N TYR A 212 10.70 0.61 -18.30
CA TYR A 212 11.32 1.67 -19.12
C TYR A 212 12.09 1.10 -20.31
N LYS A 213 12.94 0.10 -20.09
CA LYS A 213 13.79 -0.51 -21.13
C LYS A 213 12.99 -1.19 -22.24
N SER A 214 11.85 -1.79 -21.90
CA SER A 214 10.96 -2.41 -22.89
C SER A 214 10.02 -1.42 -23.58
N GLY A 215 9.65 -0.33 -22.88
CA GLY A 215 8.73 0.70 -23.36
C GLY A 215 9.40 1.82 -24.15
N ILE A 216 10.72 2.03 -24.03
CA ILE A 216 11.49 3.01 -24.81
C ILE A 216 12.47 2.25 -25.70
N ARG A 217 12.34 2.41 -27.03
CA ARG A 217 13.22 1.75 -28.00
C ARG A 217 13.84 2.75 -28.96
N TYR A 218 15.17 2.75 -29.02
CA TYR A 218 15.93 3.45 -30.04
C TYR A 218 16.11 2.53 -31.24
N THR A 219 15.59 2.92 -32.40
CA THR A 219 15.52 2.05 -33.59
C THR A 219 16.60 2.41 -34.61
N GLU A 220 16.46 3.55 -35.26
CA GLU A 220 17.42 4.14 -36.20
C GLU A 220 17.87 5.52 -35.71
N ALA A 221 18.87 6.13 -36.36
CA ALA A 221 19.40 7.43 -35.97
C ALA A 221 18.30 8.48 -35.78
N GLY A 222 18.08 8.88 -34.52
CA GLY A 222 17.09 9.89 -34.13
C GLY A 222 15.63 9.42 -34.01
N LYS A 223 15.35 8.11 -34.11
CA LYS A 223 13.98 7.57 -33.96
C LYS A 223 13.80 6.86 -32.62
N THR A 224 12.95 7.44 -31.78
CA THR A 224 12.52 6.86 -30.49
C THR A 224 11.09 6.35 -30.60
N ALA A 225 10.88 5.08 -30.31
CA ALA A 225 9.56 4.46 -30.21
C ALA A 225 9.17 4.32 -28.73
N ILE A 226 7.93 4.70 -28.41
CA ILE A 226 7.35 4.62 -27.07
C ILE A 226 6.18 3.65 -27.09
N SER A 227 6.13 2.73 -26.12
CA SER A 227 5.04 1.75 -26.00
C SER A 227 4.85 1.37 -24.53
N PHE A 228 3.88 2.03 -23.89
CA PHE A 228 3.47 1.75 -22.52
C PHE A 228 1.97 1.39 -22.40
N SER A 229 1.21 1.55 -23.47
CA SER A 229 -0.22 1.25 -23.54
C SER A 229 -0.56 0.50 -24.82
N LYS A 230 -1.57 -0.38 -24.78
CA LYS A 230 -1.99 -1.19 -25.95
C LYS A 230 -2.87 -0.38 -26.89
N THR A 231 -3.88 0.28 -26.35
CA THR A 231 -4.89 0.97 -27.16
C THR A 231 -5.40 2.19 -26.43
N SER A 232 -5.38 3.33 -27.11
CA SER A 232 -5.99 4.56 -26.60
C SER A 232 -7.36 4.74 -27.22
N THR A 233 -8.42 4.65 -26.43
CA THR A 233 -9.81 4.85 -26.88
C THR A 233 -10.30 6.25 -26.50
N ILE A 234 -10.66 7.06 -27.49
CA ILE A 234 -11.25 8.38 -27.22
C ILE A 234 -12.75 8.20 -26.96
N SER A 235 -13.20 8.55 -25.75
CA SER A 235 -14.63 8.64 -25.44
C SER A 235 -15.18 10.00 -25.86
N THR A 236 -16.21 10.01 -26.70
CA THR A 236 -16.90 11.23 -27.15
C THR A 236 -18.15 11.54 -26.32
N SER A 237 -18.42 10.80 -25.24
CA SER A 237 -19.63 10.96 -24.43
C SER A 237 -19.71 12.34 -23.77
N SER A 238 -18.58 12.91 -23.36
CA SER A 238 -18.52 14.27 -22.80
C SER A 238 -18.80 15.34 -23.86
N LEU A 239 -18.38 15.13 -25.11
CA LEU A 239 -18.64 16.04 -26.23
C LEU A 239 -20.12 16.11 -26.57
N SER A 240 -20.82 14.96 -26.57
CA SER A 240 -22.27 14.92 -26.78
C SER A 240 -23.07 15.63 -25.68
N ALA A 241 -22.49 15.83 -24.49
CA ALA A 241 -23.08 16.56 -23.37
C ALA A 241 -22.64 18.04 -23.30
N GLY A 242 -21.95 18.55 -24.33
CA GLY A 242 -21.45 19.94 -24.36
C GLY A 242 -20.19 20.20 -23.51
N GLY A 243 -19.57 19.14 -22.97
CA GLY A 243 -18.30 19.22 -22.24
C GLY A 243 -17.09 19.24 -23.16
N ALA A 244 -15.92 19.61 -22.59
CA ALA A 244 -14.66 19.54 -23.32
C ALA A 244 -14.21 18.07 -23.52
N LEU A 245 -13.54 17.80 -24.64
CA LEU A 245 -12.89 16.51 -24.88
C LEU A 245 -11.72 16.33 -23.90
N LYS A 246 -11.78 15.29 -23.07
CA LYS A 246 -10.65 14.83 -22.27
C LYS A 246 -9.96 13.71 -23.04
N LEU A 247 -8.67 13.87 -23.34
CA LEU A 247 -7.92 12.84 -24.06
C LEU A 247 -7.55 11.71 -23.08
N PRO A 248 -7.48 10.46 -23.56
CA PRO A 248 -6.92 9.37 -22.77
C PRO A 248 -5.52 9.73 -22.28
N PHE A 249 -5.22 9.43 -21.02
CA PHE A 249 -3.95 9.85 -20.44
C PHE A 249 -2.71 9.23 -21.10
N SER A 250 -2.84 8.08 -21.75
CA SER A 250 -1.80 7.52 -22.64
C SER A 250 -1.38 8.49 -23.74
N MET A 251 -2.33 9.25 -24.32
CA MET A 251 -2.07 10.27 -25.34
C MET A 251 -1.36 11.52 -24.78
N ILE A 252 -1.20 11.61 -23.47
CA ILE A 252 -0.40 12.64 -22.80
C ILE A 252 0.94 12.06 -22.36
N TYR A 253 0.91 10.90 -21.70
CA TYR A 253 2.06 10.23 -21.14
C TYR A 253 3.07 9.79 -22.21
N GLU A 254 2.65 9.06 -23.23
CA GLU A 254 3.58 8.49 -24.22
C GLU A 254 4.26 9.55 -25.09
N PRO A 255 3.57 10.58 -25.63
CA PRO A 255 4.24 11.65 -26.34
C PRO A 255 5.20 12.45 -25.44
N THR A 256 4.82 12.69 -24.18
CA THR A 256 5.71 13.35 -23.21
C THR A 256 6.96 12.53 -22.94
N MET A 257 6.82 11.21 -22.81
CA MET A 257 7.95 10.29 -22.66
C MET A 257 8.84 10.28 -23.91
N GLY A 258 8.25 10.32 -25.11
CA GLY A 258 8.98 10.40 -26.37
C GLY A 258 9.85 11.65 -26.48
N ILE A 259 9.30 12.81 -26.10
CA ILE A 259 10.03 14.07 -26.03
C ILE A 259 11.16 13.99 -25.00
N ALA A 260 10.87 13.46 -23.81
CA ALA A 260 11.83 13.34 -22.72
C ALA A 260 13.01 12.41 -23.05
N ALA A 261 12.76 11.37 -23.85
CA ALA A 261 13.74 10.37 -24.27
C ALA A 261 14.45 10.68 -25.60
N ALA A 262 14.07 11.76 -26.29
CA ALA A 262 14.53 12.05 -27.66
C ALA A 262 16.04 12.29 -27.77
N THR A 263 16.69 12.84 -26.73
CA THR A 263 18.11 13.19 -26.75
C THR A 263 19.03 12.06 -26.27
N GLU A 264 18.46 11.03 -25.66
CA GLU A 264 19.20 9.89 -25.15
C GLU A 264 19.45 8.84 -26.25
N LYS A 265 20.49 8.03 -26.06
CA LYS A 265 20.92 7.01 -27.06
C LYS A 265 20.89 5.59 -26.51
N ALA A 266 20.73 5.44 -25.20
CA ALA A 266 20.71 4.19 -24.49
C ALA A 266 19.77 4.30 -23.29
N ILE A 267 19.36 3.15 -22.76
CA ILE A 267 18.60 3.04 -21.52
C ILE A 267 19.52 2.45 -20.46
N ASP A 268 20.00 3.33 -19.57
CA ASP A 268 20.74 3.01 -18.35
C ASP A 268 20.23 3.88 -17.20
N ILE A 269 20.73 3.69 -15.98
CA ILE A 269 20.22 4.40 -14.81
C ILE A 269 20.42 5.93 -14.90
N ASN A 270 21.50 6.40 -15.54
CA ASN A 270 21.78 7.82 -15.68
C ASN A 270 20.93 8.45 -16.80
N SER A 271 20.72 7.74 -17.91
CA SER A 271 19.81 8.20 -18.96
C SER A 271 18.38 8.25 -18.47
N LEU A 272 17.95 7.24 -17.69
CA LEU A 272 16.60 7.20 -17.12
C LEU A 272 16.36 8.30 -16.08
N ASP A 273 17.37 8.67 -15.29
CA ASP A 273 17.29 9.86 -14.45
C ASP A 273 16.96 11.11 -15.27
N ARG A 274 17.73 11.38 -16.33
CA ARG A 274 17.50 12.55 -17.21
C ARG A 274 16.15 12.49 -17.91
N ILE A 275 15.74 11.31 -18.41
CA ILE A 275 14.43 11.10 -19.03
C ILE A 275 13.31 11.44 -18.05
N ARG A 276 13.37 10.95 -16.81
CA ARG A 276 12.34 11.19 -15.80
C ARG A 276 12.26 12.66 -15.41
N GLN A 277 13.39 13.33 -15.24
CA GLN A 277 13.43 14.78 -14.98
C GLN A 277 12.86 15.59 -16.15
N ASN A 278 13.21 15.24 -17.39
CA ASN A 278 12.68 15.90 -18.59
C ASN A 278 11.17 15.66 -18.76
N PHE A 279 10.69 14.44 -18.48
CA PHE A 279 9.27 14.09 -18.49
C PHE A 279 8.49 15.00 -17.54
N LEU A 280 8.89 15.05 -16.27
CA LEU A 280 8.21 15.85 -15.26
C LEU A 280 8.25 17.34 -15.61
N SER A 281 9.41 17.84 -16.03
CA SER A 281 9.59 19.24 -16.43
C SER A 281 8.68 19.63 -17.60
N PHE A 282 8.58 18.78 -18.62
CA PHE A 282 7.69 19.02 -19.75
C PHE A 282 6.22 18.96 -19.32
N TYR A 283 5.85 17.95 -18.52
CA TYR A 283 4.50 17.74 -18.02
C TYR A 283 3.96 18.96 -17.29
N LEU A 284 4.74 19.50 -16.34
CA LEU A 284 4.39 20.69 -15.57
C LEU A 284 4.40 21.95 -16.44
N LYS A 285 5.35 22.09 -17.38
CA LYS A 285 5.40 23.23 -18.30
C LYS A 285 4.19 23.33 -19.21
N GLN A 286 3.62 22.20 -19.63
CA GLN A 286 2.38 22.14 -20.43
C GLN A 286 1.11 22.24 -19.57
N GLU A 287 1.25 22.42 -18.25
CA GLU A 287 0.14 22.46 -17.30
C GLU A 287 -0.77 21.21 -17.36
N PHE A 288 -0.19 20.05 -17.72
CA PHE A 288 -0.96 18.80 -17.79
C PHE A 288 -1.44 18.35 -16.41
N ASP A 289 -0.74 18.72 -15.35
CA ASP A 289 -1.13 18.49 -13.96
C ASP A 289 -2.49 19.13 -13.61
N LYS A 290 -2.86 20.25 -14.26
CA LYS A 290 -4.18 20.88 -14.04
C LYS A 290 -5.33 20.06 -14.61
N LYS A 291 -5.09 19.26 -15.66
CA LYS A 291 -6.11 18.43 -16.33
C LYS A 291 -6.05 16.95 -15.93
N TYR A 292 -4.86 16.50 -15.52
CA TYR A 292 -4.54 15.13 -15.15
C TYR A 292 -3.74 15.16 -13.82
N PRO A 293 -4.40 15.55 -12.71
CA PRO A 293 -3.74 15.74 -11.42
C PRO A 293 -3.25 14.42 -10.84
N ASN A 294 -1.93 14.24 -10.74
CA ASN A 294 -1.31 12.98 -10.37
C ASN A 294 -0.50 13.12 -9.07
N ALA A 295 -0.93 12.41 -8.01
CA ALA A 295 -0.29 12.42 -6.69
C ALA A 295 1.21 12.05 -6.74
N LEU A 296 1.59 11.11 -7.60
CA LEU A 296 2.99 10.73 -7.77
C LEU A 296 3.81 11.88 -8.36
N PHE A 297 3.31 12.54 -9.41
CA PHE A 297 4.04 13.61 -10.08
C PHE A 297 4.15 14.86 -9.22
N ALA A 298 3.10 15.16 -8.43
CA ALA A 298 3.17 16.19 -7.40
C ALA A 298 4.27 15.90 -6.37
N TYR A 299 4.38 14.65 -5.92
CA TYR A 299 5.46 14.24 -5.01
C TYR A 299 6.85 14.30 -5.66
N GLN A 300 6.98 13.88 -6.93
CA GLN A 300 8.23 14.01 -7.68
C GLN A 300 8.67 15.47 -7.83
N ASP A 301 7.73 16.41 -8.01
CA ASP A 301 8.04 17.85 -8.06
C ASP A 301 8.56 18.39 -6.72
N ILE A 302 8.02 17.91 -5.59
CA ILE A 302 8.56 18.19 -4.26
C ILE A 302 9.99 17.67 -4.13
N ILE A 303 10.26 16.43 -4.57
CA ILE A 303 11.61 15.83 -4.56
C ILE A 303 12.56 16.68 -5.43
N ASN A 304 12.12 17.08 -6.62
CA ASN A 304 12.89 17.91 -7.55
C ASN A 304 13.27 19.26 -6.92
N LYS A 305 12.29 19.97 -6.34
CA LYS A 305 12.51 21.25 -5.66
C LYS A 305 13.43 21.15 -4.44
N SER A 306 13.51 19.97 -3.82
CA SER A 306 14.44 19.70 -2.72
C SER A 306 15.88 19.40 -3.17
N GLY A 307 16.13 19.26 -4.49
CA GLY A 307 17.44 18.91 -5.04
C GLY A 307 17.80 17.43 -4.93
N ASN A 308 16.84 16.55 -4.63
CA ASN A 308 17.09 15.13 -4.37
C ASN A 308 16.66 14.19 -5.53
N VAL A 309 16.18 14.73 -6.65
CA VAL A 309 15.57 13.93 -7.73
C VAL A 309 16.50 12.92 -8.39
N GLU A 310 17.79 13.26 -8.57
CA GLU A 310 18.78 12.35 -9.13
C GLU A 310 18.93 11.10 -8.24
N ALA A 311 19.18 11.30 -6.94
CA ALA A 311 19.32 10.20 -5.99
C ALA A 311 18.04 9.37 -5.85
N TYR A 312 16.88 10.01 -5.89
CA TYR A 312 15.58 9.35 -5.89
C TYR A 312 15.37 8.47 -7.12
N ASN A 313 15.69 8.99 -8.32
CA ASN A 313 15.56 8.24 -9.56
C ASN A 313 16.47 7.02 -9.58
N HIS A 314 17.70 7.17 -9.09
CA HIS A 314 18.64 6.08 -8.91
C HIS A 314 18.14 5.03 -7.90
N TRP A 315 17.56 5.45 -6.77
CA TRP A 315 16.98 4.53 -5.79
C TRP A 315 15.80 3.73 -6.35
N ILE A 316 14.85 4.38 -7.03
CA ILE A 316 13.69 3.69 -7.62
C ILE A 316 14.12 2.60 -8.62
N LEU A 317 15.21 2.82 -9.36
CA LEU A 317 15.64 1.94 -10.46
C LEU A 317 16.84 1.04 -10.10
N MET A 318 17.31 1.07 -8.86
CA MET A 318 18.58 0.45 -8.45
C MET A 318 18.68 -1.05 -8.77
N GLN A 319 17.58 -1.81 -8.69
CA GLN A 319 17.61 -3.25 -8.95
C GLN A 319 17.56 -3.60 -10.45
N GLY A 320 17.36 -2.62 -11.32
CA GLY A 320 17.49 -2.80 -12.76
C GLY A 320 18.94 -2.95 -13.22
N ASP A 321 19.85 -2.24 -12.54
CA ASP A 321 21.30 -2.28 -12.77
C ASP A 321 22.03 -1.92 -11.46
N LEU A 322 22.18 -2.93 -10.60
CA LEU A 322 22.72 -2.75 -9.25
C LEU A 322 24.18 -2.30 -9.27
N ASP A 323 24.96 -2.75 -10.26
CA ASP A 323 26.37 -2.38 -10.41
C ASP A 323 26.53 -0.92 -10.81
N ALA A 324 25.73 -0.44 -11.78
CA ALA A 324 25.72 0.96 -12.15
C ALA A 324 25.22 1.86 -11.01
N PHE A 325 24.20 1.41 -10.26
CA PHE A 325 23.73 2.11 -9.07
C PHE A 325 24.83 2.23 -8.02
N ASN A 326 25.53 1.14 -7.68
CA ASN A 326 26.60 1.15 -6.70
C ASN A 326 27.76 2.06 -7.13
N THR A 327 28.13 2.01 -8.40
CA THR A 327 29.16 2.90 -8.99
C THR A 327 28.77 4.38 -8.85
N TRP A 328 27.51 4.72 -9.18
CA TRP A 328 27.01 6.07 -9.02
C TRP A 328 26.97 6.50 -7.54
N LYS A 329 26.46 5.64 -6.64
CA LYS A 329 26.33 5.92 -5.21
C LYS A 329 27.68 6.21 -4.58
N ASP A 330 28.69 5.42 -4.90
CA ASP A 330 30.04 5.57 -4.34
C ASP A 330 30.70 6.86 -4.83
N SER A 331 30.42 7.29 -6.06
CA SER A 331 30.86 8.57 -6.61
C SER A 331 30.06 9.78 -6.12
N ASN A 332 28.86 9.57 -5.56
CA ASN A 332 27.90 10.61 -5.17
C ASN A 332 27.47 10.51 -3.70
N LYS A 333 28.35 10.03 -2.81
CA LYS A 333 28.02 9.75 -1.40
C LYS A 333 27.31 10.89 -0.68
N THR A 334 27.77 12.13 -0.82
CA THR A 334 27.14 13.30 -0.19
C THR A 334 25.70 13.52 -0.68
N LYS A 335 25.44 13.36 -1.98
CA LYS A 335 24.08 13.46 -2.54
C LYS A 335 23.20 12.33 -2.02
N TRP A 336 23.72 11.11 -1.97
CA TRP A 336 23.01 9.96 -1.45
C TRP A 336 22.62 10.15 0.03
N ASP A 337 23.57 10.55 0.88
CA ASP A 337 23.34 10.76 2.31
C ASP A 337 22.33 11.90 2.55
N SER A 338 22.41 12.97 1.75
CA SER A 338 21.41 14.06 1.75
C SER A 338 20.01 13.54 1.40
N PHE A 339 19.89 12.75 0.34
CA PHE A 339 18.62 12.16 -0.09
C PHE A 339 18.04 11.24 0.99
N ILE A 340 18.83 10.33 1.56
CA ILE A 340 18.33 9.42 2.61
C ILE A 340 17.81 10.19 3.82
N LYS A 341 18.53 11.25 4.25
CA LYS A 341 18.09 12.11 5.35
C LYS A 341 16.79 12.87 5.01
N TRP A 342 16.67 13.36 3.78
CA TRP A 342 15.45 14.04 3.35
C TRP A 342 14.29 13.05 3.25
N PHE A 343 14.49 11.91 2.59
CA PHE A 343 13.46 10.93 2.26
C PHE A 343 12.86 10.26 3.50
N SER A 344 13.65 10.04 4.56
CA SER A 344 13.16 9.50 5.83
C SER A 344 12.16 10.42 6.54
N ASN A 345 12.23 11.72 6.28
CA ASN A 345 11.35 12.73 6.89
C ASN A 345 10.23 13.22 5.96
N ASN A 346 10.25 12.82 4.68
CA ASN A 346 9.34 13.33 3.64
C ASN A 346 8.68 12.17 2.90
N GLN A 347 7.85 11.40 3.61
CA GLN A 347 7.07 10.32 2.99
C GLN A 347 5.91 10.89 2.17
N ILE A 348 5.59 10.25 1.05
CA ILE A 348 4.35 10.54 0.33
C ILE A 348 3.17 10.18 1.23
N THR A 349 2.21 11.09 1.35
CA THR A 349 0.95 10.82 2.06
C THR A 349 -0.13 10.58 1.02
N LEU A 350 -0.70 9.38 1.01
CA LEU A 350 -1.84 9.05 0.15
C LEU A 350 -3.11 8.90 0.98
N ASP A 351 -4.17 9.56 0.56
CA ASP A 351 -5.48 9.56 1.21
C ASP A 351 -6.60 9.80 0.19
N ASP A 352 -7.85 9.88 0.65
CA ASP A 352 -9.04 10.11 -0.19
C ASP A 352 -8.91 11.36 -1.11
N SER A 353 -8.10 12.35 -0.73
CA SER A 353 -7.92 13.61 -1.46
C SER A 353 -6.64 13.65 -2.31
N ASN A 354 -5.61 12.89 -1.92
CA ASN A 354 -4.33 12.81 -2.61
C ASN A 354 -3.99 11.36 -2.95
N HIS A 355 -4.57 10.85 -4.04
CA HIS A 355 -4.31 9.50 -4.51
C HIS A 355 -4.38 9.43 -6.03
N PHE A 356 -3.94 8.31 -6.61
CA PHE A 356 -3.97 8.08 -8.05
C PHE A 356 -4.80 6.85 -8.36
N ILE A 357 -5.84 7.02 -9.17
CA ILE A 357 -6.60 5.89 -9.72
C ILE A 357 -6.77 6.04 -11.22
N ARG A 358 -6.40 4.99 -11.95
CA ARG A 358 -6.42 4.92 -13.41
C ARG A 358 -7.74 5.41 -14.04
N TRP A 359 -8.90 5.00 -13.54
CA TRP A 359 -10.17 5.38 -14.18
C TRP A 359 -10.53 6.87 -14.03
N GLN A 360 -9.83 7.66 -13.20
CA GLN A 360 -9.96 9.13 -13.19
C GLN A 360 -9.43 9.77 -14.50
N TYR A 361 -8.70 8.98 -15.31
CA TYR A 361 -7.94 9.41 -16.47
C TYR A 361 -8.49 8.88 -17.81
N ASN A 362 -9.64 8.20 -17.79
CA ASN A 362 -10.34 7.68 -18.97
C ASN A 362 -11.65 8.39 -19.24
#